data_AF-A0A0C9URJ5-F1
#
_entry.id   AF-A0A0C9URJ5-F1
#
_cell.length_a   1.000
_cell.length_b   1.000
_cell.length_c   1.000
_cell.angle_alpha   90.00
_cell.angle_beta   90.00
_cell.angle_gamma   90.00
#
_symmetry.space_group_name_H-M   'P 1'
#
loop_
_entity.id
_entity.type
_entity.pdbx_description
1 polymer ?
#
loop_
_entity_poly.entity_id
_entity_poly.type
_entity_poly.pdbx_seq_one_letter_code
_entity_poly.pdbx_strand_id
1 'polypeptide(L)'
;MVGGPNATTPPPEGLIPLPSDSPPTIFTRFKDGGGFTPAEVVALLASHSIGCADHVDPGLNAAPFDSTPFAFDTKFYLKVLPKGVELPGFSNNSGEVSSPLLTGETPNAGELTPSI
;
A
#
# COMPACT_ATOMS: atom_id res chain seq x y z
N MET A 1 -16.42 12.14 12.70
CA MET A 1 -17.49 11.78 13.66
C MET A 1 -16.83 11.43 14.99
N VAL A 2 -17.48 11.76 16.10
CA VAL A 2 -17.07 11.37 17.46
C VAL A 2 -18.20 10.51 18.03
N GLY A 3 -17.88 9.51 18.88
CA GLY A 3 -18.88 8.69 19.56
C GLY A 3 -18.77 7.17 19.37
N GLY A 4 -17.68 6.67 18.77
CA GLY A 4 -17.42 5.23 18.78
C GLY A 4 -17.11 4.75 20.20
N PRO A 5 -17.70 3.63 20.67
CA PRO A 5 -17.34 3.05 21.96
C PRO A 5 -15.91 2.52 21.94
N ASN A 6 -15.28 2.43 23.12
CA ASN A 6 -13.95 1.82 23.25
C ASN A 6 -14.01 0.34 22.87
N ALA A 7 -12.99 -0.13 22.15
CA ALA A 7 -12.84 -1.54 21.82
C ALA A 7 -12.72 -2.37 23.12
N THR A 8 -13.50 -3.45 23.21
CA THR A 8 -13.55 -4.31 24.40
C THR A 8 -12.78 -5.63 24.23
N THR A 9 -12.53 -6.04 22.99
CA THR A 9 -11.83 -7.28 22.65
C THR A 9 -10.95 -7.09 21.42
N PRO A 10 -9.80 -7.78 21.32
CA PRO A 10 -9.00 -7.81 20.10
C PRO A 10 -9.81 -8.38 18.91
N PRO A 11 -9.59 -7.88 17.69
CA PRO A 11 -10.18 -8.50 16.50
C PRO A 11 -9.56 -9.89 16.23
N PRO A 12 -10.32 -10.82 15.64
CA PRO A 12 -9.78 -12.05 15.09
C PRO A 12 -8.68 -11.79 14.04
N GLU A 13 -7.78 -12.76 13.90
CA GLU A 13 -6.77 -12.79 12.83
C GLU A 13 -7.42 -12.96 11.45
N GLY A 14 -6.72 -12.52 10.39
CA GLY A 14 -7.15 -12.68 9.00
C GLY A 14 -8.25 -11.72 8.53
N LEU A 15 -8.59 -10.71 9.34
CA LEU A 15 -9.55 -9.67 8.95
C LEU A 15 -8.94 -8.53 8.11
N ILE A 16 -7.61 -8.48 8.01
CA ILE A 16 -6.86 -7.48 7.27
C ILE A 16 -6.36 -8.08 5.96
N PRO A 17 -6.68 -7.49 4.79
CA PRO A 17 -6.16 -7.94 3.51
C PRO A 17 -4.64 -7.89 3.45
N LEU A 18 -4.03 -8.89 2.84
CA LEU A 18 -2.59 -8.97 2.60
C LEU A 18 -2.26 -8.59 1.15
N PRO A 19 -1.05 -8.07 0.86
CA PRO A 19 -0.62 -7.76 -0.52
C PRO A 19 -0.52 -9.01 -1.41
N SER A 20 -0.38 -10.20 -0.83
CA SER A 20 -0.38 -11.48 -1.53
C SER A 20 -1.77 -12.05 -1.82
N ASP A 21 -2.85 -11.43 -1.30
CA ASP A 21 -4.20 -11.94 -1.50
C ASP A 21 -4.70 -11.72 -2.93
N SER A 22 -5.53 -12.65 -3.41
CA SER A 22 -6.15 -12.50 -4.72
C SER A 22 -7.22 -11.38 -4.72
N PRO A 23 -7.45 -10.66 -5.84
CA PRO A 23 -8.48 -9.61 -5.90
C PRO A 23 -9.88 -10.07 -5.47
N PRO A 24 -10.38 -11.27 -5.86
CA PRO A 24 -11.66 -11.78 -5.34
C PRO A 24 -11.70 -11.93 -3.81
N THR A 25 -10.60 -12.37 -3.20
CA THR A 25 -10.47 -12.48 -1.74
C THR A 25 -10.60 -11.10 -1.09
N ILE A 26 -9.88 -10.10 -1.62
CA ILE A 26 -9.89 -8.72 -1.12
C ILE A 26 -11.31 -8.14 -1.24
N PHE A 27 -11.94 -8.22 -2.40
CA PHE A 27 -13.29 -7.68 -2.59
C PHE A 27 -14.32 -8.36 -1.70
N THR A 28 -14.20 -9.68 -1.50
CA THR A 28 -15.07 -10.41 -0.58
C THR A 28 -14.88 -9.94 0.87
N ARG A 29 -13.64 -9.68 1.29
CA ARG A 29 -13.32 -9.19 2.64
C ARG A 29 -13.90 -7.80 2.91
N PHE A 30 -13.76 -6.88 1.96
CA PHE A 30 -14.34 -5.53 2.07
C PHE A 30 -15.88 -5.55 2.03
N LYS A 31 -16.47 -6.43 1.21
CA LYS A 31 -17.92 -6.65 1.22
C LYS A 31 -18.41 -7.19 2.58
N ASP A 32 -17.69 -8.12 3.20
CA ASP A 32 -18.02 -8.66 4.52
C ASP A 32 -17.85 -7.63 5.64
N GLY A 33 -16.76 -6.85 5.63
CA GLY A 33 -16.45 -5.90 6.70
C GLY A 33 -17.32 -4.65 6.75
N GLY A 34 -17.90 -4.24 5.61
CA GLY A 34 -18.67 -2.99 5.54
C GLY A 34 -19.58 -2.83 4.33
N GLY A 35 -19.79 -3.89 3.53
CA GLY A 35 -20.66 -3.83 2.36
C GLY A 35 -20.09 -3.07 1.16
N PHE A 36 -18.77 -2.81 1.14
CA PHE A 36 -18.14 -2.04 0.06
C PHE A 36 -18.22 -2.75 -1.30
N THR A 37 -18.49 -1.97 -2.34
CA THR A 37 -18.40 -2.38 -3.74
C THR A 37 -16.94 -2.36 -4.23
N PRO A 38 -16.59 -3.10 -5.29
CA PRO A 38 -15.23 -3.06 -5.85
C PRO A 38 -14.75 -1.65 -6.21
N ALA A 39 -15.65 -0.78 -6.69
CA ALA A 39 -15.32 0.61 -7.01
C ALA A 39 -14.93 1.42 -5.75
N GLU A 40 -15.61 1.21 -4.63
CA GLU A 40 -15.27 1.85 -3.36
C GLU A 40 -13.96 1.31 -2.79
N VAL A 41 -13.67 0.02 -2.96
CA VAL A 41 -12.35 -0.55 -2.58
C VAL A 41 -11.23 0.10 -3.38
N VAL A 42 -11.42 0.28 -4.69
CA VAL A 42 -10.45 1.01 -5.54
C VAL A 42 -10.31 2.46 -5.09
N ALA A 43 -11.39 3.12 -4.68
CA ALA A 43 -11.33 4.48 -4.13
C ALA A 43 -10.54 4.53 -2.81
N LEU A 44 -10.68 3.53 -1.93
CA LEU A 44 -9.90 3.44 -0.68
C LEU A 44 -8.39 3.26 -0.93
N LEU A 45 -8.01 2.60 -2.04
CA LEU A 45 -6.61 2.47 -2.44
C LEU A 45 -5.95 3.81 -2.82
N ALA A 46 -6.70 4.91 -2.92
CA ALA A 46 -6.13 6.25 -3.09
C ALA A 46 -5.20 6.63 -1.93
N SER A 47 -5.36 6.04 -0.75
CA SER A 47 -4.45 6.23 0.39
C SER A 47 -2.99 5.89 0.06
N HIS A 48 -2.75 4.98 -0.91
CA HIS A 48 -1.41 4.63 -1.35
C HIS A 48 -0.71 5.75 -2.14
N SER A 49 -1.40 6.81 -2.56
CA SER A 49 -0.75 8.02 -3.11
C SER A 49 0.17 8.72 -2.12
N ILE A 50 -0.05 8.51 -0.81
CA ILE A 50 0.81 9.03 0.26
C ILE A 50 1.34 7.91 1.18
N GLY A 51 1.39 6.68 0.65
CA GLY A 51 1.81 5.49 1.39
C GLY A 51 3.21 5.02 1.02
N CYS A 52 3.89 4.40 1.98
CA CYS A 52 5.18 3.74 1.80
C CYS A 52 5.17 2.34 2.43
N ALA A 53 6.07 1.47 1.98
CA ALA A 53 6.28 0.14 2.52
C ALA A 53 7.61 0.05 3.27
N ASP A 54 7.55 -0.32 4.56
CA ASP A 54 8.73 -0.47 5.42
C ASP A 54 9.10 -1.94 5.71
N HIS A 55 8.17 -2.88 5.47
CA HIS A 55 8.29 -4.27 5.95
C HIS A 55 8.08 -5.33 4.87
N VAL A 56 7.79 -4.94 3.63
CA VAL A 56 7.66 -5.90 2.51
C VAL A 56 9.03 -6.41 2.11
N ASP A 57 9.99 -5.49 1.96
CA ASP A 57 11.39 -5.79 1.74
C ASP A 57 12.19 -5.45 3.01
N PRO A 58 12.85 -6.43 3.67
CA PRO A 58 13.64 -6.18 4.88
C PRO A 58 14.87 -5.27 4.69
N GLY A 59 15.30 -5.05 3.44
CA GLY A 59 16.45 -4.21 3.07
C GLY A 59 16.08 -2.78 2.69
N LEU A 60 14.79 -2.45 2.62
CA LEU A 60 14.30 -1.11 2.29
C LEU A 60 13.45 -0.55 3.42
N ASN A 61 13.52 0.77 3.62
CA ASN A 61 12.68 1.50 4.54
C ASN A 61 11.94 2.59 3.77
N ALA A 62 10.67 2.81 4.04
CA ALA A 62 9.85 3.85 3.41
C ALA A 62 9.88 3.83 1.86
N ALA A 63 9.76 2.65 1.25
CA ALA A 63 9.66 2.52 -0.22
C ALA A 63 8.29 3.06 -0.70
N PRO A 64 8.24 4.16 -1.46
CA PRO A 64 6.97 4.80 -1.83
C PRO A 64 6.23 4.02 -2.93
N PHE A 65 4.89 4.06 -2.91
CA PHE A 65 4.07 3.41 -3.95
C PHE A 65 3.95 4.22 -5.25
N ASP A 66 4.25 5.52 -5.21
CA ASP A 66 4.33 6.38 -6.40
C ASP A 66 5.48 7.39 -6.31
N SER A 67 5.58 8.28 -7.30
CA SER A 67 6.67 9.27 -7.40
C SER A 67 6.47 10.51 -6.51
N THR A 68 5.33 10.63 -5.82
CA THR A 68 4.88 11.83 -5.12
C THR A 68 4.29 11.47 -3.74
N PRO A 69 5.03 10.76 -2.86
CA PRO A 69 4.49 10.17 -1.62
C PRO A 69 4.05 11.19 -0.56
N PHE A 70 4.22 12.48 -0.80
CA PHE A 70 3.81 13.58 0.07
C PHE A 70 2.66 14.42 -0.50
N ALA A 71 2.15 14.06 -1.68
CA ALA A 71 1.04 14.73 -2.33
C ALA A 71 -0.10 13.73 -2.57
N PHE A 72 -1.30 14.06 -2.09
CA PHE A 72 -2.48 13.23 -2.36
C PHE A 72 -3.02 13.56 -3.76
N ASP A 73 -2.60 12.79 -4.76
CA ASP A 73 -2.98 12.94 -6.16
C ASP A 73 -3.35 11.58 -6.80
N THR A 74 -3.37 11.50 -8.13
CA THR A 74 -3.73 10.27 -8.85
C THR A 74 -2.54 9.55 -9.47
N LYS A 75 -1.30 9.87 -9.08
CA LYS A 75 -0.08 9.30 -9.68
C LYS A 75 0.05 7.82 -9.37
N PHE A 76 -0.33 7.38 -8.18
CA PHE A 76 -0.47 5.96 -7.84
C PHE A 76 -1.20 5.15 -8.93
N TYR A 77 -2.42 5.55 -9.31
CA TYR A 77 -3.21 4.83 -10.32
C TYR A 77 -2.57 4.82 -11.71
N LEU A 78 -1.85 5.89 -12.07
CA LEU A 78 -1.12 5.93 -13.33
C LEU A 78 0.14 5.06 -13.29
N LYS A 79 0.72 4.84 -12.11
CA LYS A 79 2.00 4.16 -11.96
C LYS A 79 1.90 2.64 -11.82
N VAL A 80 0.73 2.12 -11.43
CA VAL A 80 0.48 0.68 -11.37
C VAL A 80 0.15 0.03 -12.73
N LEU A 81 -0.10 0.83 -13.78
CA LEU A 81 -0.47 0.33 -15.12
C LEU A 81 0.70 -0.05 -16.04
N PRO A 82 1.84 0.66 -16.05
CA PRO A 82 2.97 0.32 -16.90
C PRO A 82 3.62 -1.01 -16.50
N LYS A 83 4.28 -1.66 -17.45
CA LYS A 83 5.01 -2.90 -17.20
C LYS A 83 6.17 -2.65 -16.22
N GLY A 84 6.22 -3.43 -15.14
CA GLY A 84 7.34 -3.46 -14.21
C GLY A 84 8.64 -3.86 -14.89
N VAL A 85 9.74 -3.21 -14.50
CA VAL A 85 11.08 -3.42 -15.09
C VAL A 85 12.05 -4.07 -14.11
N GLU A 86 11.97 -3.71 -12.82
CA GLU A 86 12.86 -4.25 -11.79
C GLU A 86 12.17 -4.24 -10.41
N LEU A 87 12.75 -4.97 -9.45
CA LEU A 87 12.38 -4.82 -8.04
C LEU A 87 13.33 -3.79 -7.40
N PRO A 88 12.82 -2.92 -6.50
CA PRO A 88 13.64 -1.91 -5.84
C PRO A 88 14.67 -2.52 -4.87
N GLY A 89 14.44 -3.75 -4.39
CA GLY A 89 15.31 -4.46 -3.45
C GLY A 89 15.45 -5.96 -3.76
N PHE A 90 15.29 -6.81 -2.76
CA PHE A 90 15.41 -8.27 -2.88
C PHE A 90 14.29 -8.87 -3.75
N SER A 91 14.60 -10.01 -4.39
CA SER A 91 13.71 -10.61 -5.38
C SER A 91 12.73 -11.67 -4.85
N ASN A 92 12.66 -11.87 -3.54
CA ASN A 92 11.96 -13.00 -2.91
C ASN A 92 10.97 -12.57 -1.81
N ASN A 93 10.43 -11.36 -1.92
CA ASN A 93 9.47 -10.80 -0.96
C ASN A 93 8.03 -11.22 -1.31
N SER A 94 7.26 -11.65 -0.30
CA SER A 94 5.87 -12.08 -0.49
C SER A 94 4.96 -10.90 -0.75
N GLY A 95 4.23 -10.91 -1.87
CA GLY A 95 3.31 -9.83 -2.24
C GLY A 95 4.00 -8.64 -2.93
N GLU A 96 5.28 -8.75 -3.29
CA GLU A 96 5.98 -7.75 -4.09
C GLU A 96 6.08 -8.18 -5.56
N VAL A 97 5.96 -7.21 -6.47
CA VAL A 97 6.09 -7.39 -7.92
C VAL A 97 6.92 -6.26 -8.51
N SER A 98 7.53 -6.50 -9.68
CA SER A 98 8.41 -5.50 -10.32
C SER A 98 7.72 -4.15 -10.51
N SER A 99 8.43 -3.09 -10.11
CA SER A 99 8.00 -1.71 -10.26
C SER A 99 8.41 -1.14 -11.62
N PRO A 100 7.61 -0.23 -12.20
CA PRO A 100 8.04 0.57 -13.34
C PRO A 100 8.86 1.81 -12.93
N LEU A 101 9.14 2.03 -11.63
CA LEU A 101 10.13 3.01 -11.17
C LEU A 101 11.51 2.37 -11.15
N LEU A 102 12.51 3.11 -11.60
CA LEU A 102 13.90 2.71 -11.46
C LEU A 102 14.39 3.07 -10.05
N THR A 103 15.24 2.22 -9.48
CA THR A 103 15.80 2.27 -8.12
C THR A 103 16.56 3.57 -7.78
N GLY A 104 16.76 4.48 -8.75
CA GLY A 104 17.41 5.78 -8.58
C GLY A 104 16.55 6.89 -7.94
N GLU A 105 15.23 6.70 -7.84
CA GLU A 105 14.32 7.64 -7.18
C GLU A 105 14.28 7.34 -5.67
N THR A 106 15.42 7.53 -5.00
CA THR A 106 15.70 7.43 -3.55
C THR A 106 14.94 6.32 -2.78
N PRO A 107 15.60 5.20 -2.42
CA PRO A 107 15.00 4.10 -1.64
C PRO A 107 14.46 4.47 -0.24
N ASN A 108 14.54 5.73 0.17
CA ASN A 108 13.98 6.28 1.42
C ASN A 108 13.19 7.59 1.17
N ALA A 109 12.60 7.75 -0.01
CA ALA A 109 11.91 8.99 -0.38
C ALA A 109 10.78 9.38 0.59
N GLY A 110 10.20 8.41 1.31
CA GLY A 110 9.17 8.62 2.33
C GLY A 110 9.70 9.04 3.70
N GLU A 111 11.01 8.95 3.96
CA GLU A 111 11.60 9.34 5.24
C GLU A 111 11.88 10.85 5.27
N LEU A 112 11.00 11.61 5.92
CA LEU A 112 11.29 13.00 6.29
C LEU A 112 12.37 12.99 7.38
N THR A 113 13.65 12.94 6.99
CA THR A 113 14.73 13.22 7.94
C THR A 113 14.55 14.66 8.46
N PRO A 114 14.43 14.90 9.78
CA PRO A 114 14.49 16.26 10.29
C PRO A 114 15.90 16.77 10.03
N SER A 115 16.03 17.80 9.20
CA SER A 115 17.29 18.54 9.11
C SER A 115 17.58 19.15 10.48
N ILE A 116 18.56 18.57 11.18
CA ILE A 116 19.27 19.23 12.30
C ILE A 116 20.60 19.76 11.81
#